data_AF-A0A5R2N4G6-F1
#
_entry.id   AF-A0A5R2N4G6-F1
#
_cell.length_a   1.000
_cell.length_b   1.000
_cell.length_c   1.000
_cell.angle_alpha   90.00
_cell.angle_beta   90.00
_cell.angle_gamma   90.00
#
_symmetry.space_group_name_H-M   'P 1'
#
loop_
_entity.id
_entity.type
_entity.pdbx_description
1 polymer ?
#
loop_
_entity_poly.entity_id
_entity_poly.type
_entity_poly.pdbx_seq_one_letter_code
_entity_poly.pdbx_strand_id
1 'polypeptide(L)'
;MINGTTYAFQGTNPTSTVSIGAPGAERTITNVAAGRISSTSTDAINGSQLAATNQAVDAIGTTLSTIGSGVTNLGNTINNIAGDTSTAYTDANGVGIRYARTNEAGLAQTDSFAQGVGSTAVGYQATATGVSGLALGRDSAASIDGSVALGSGSVSDRAIAPASGQIAA
;
A
#
# COMPACT_ATOMS: atom_id res chain seq x y z
N MET A 1 -4.81 8.11 30.49
CA MET A 1 -3.87 7.74 29.42
C MET A 1 -4.58 7.91 28.08
N ILE A 2 -3.87 8.33 27.03
CA ILE A 2 -4.39 8.35 25.65
C ILE A 2 -3.37 7.57 24.80
N ASN A 3 -3.84 6.52 24.12
CA ASN A 3 -2.99 5.64 23.30
C ASN A 3 -1.68 5.21 23.99
N GLY A 4 -1.77 4.68 25.21
CA GLY A 4 -0.59 4.24 25.97
C GLY A 4 0.22 5.35 26.65
N THR A 5 -0.04 6.63 26.39
CA THR A 5 0.68 7.75 27.02
C THR A 5 -0.08 8.29 28.23
N THR A 6 0.61 8.47 29.37
CA THR A 6 0.06 9.10 30.58
C THR A 6 0.22 10.62 30.52
N TYR A 7 -0.87 11.34 30.78
CA TYR A 7 -0.87 12.80 30.89
C TYR A 7 -1.06 13.15 32.36
N ALA A 8 -0.07 13.85 32.95
CA ALA A 8 -0.14 14.30 34.33
C ALA A 8 -1.14 15.46 34.47
N PHE A 9 -1.79 15.56 35.63
CA PHE A 9 -2.73 16.63 35.97
C PHE A 9 -2.16 17.49 37.10
N GLN A 10 -2.67 18.72 37.21
CA GLN A 10 -2.35 19.62 38.32
C GLN A 10 -3.47 19.63 39.36
N GLY A 11 -3.14 20.12 40.57
CA GLY A 11 -4.09 20.18 41.69
C GLY A 11 -4.35 18.80 42.32
N THR A 12 -3.37 17.89 42.25
CA THR A 12 -3.51 16.48 42.68
C THR A 12 -3.59 16.27 44.20
N ASN A 13 -3.35 17.31 45.00
CA ASN A 13 -3.36 17.24 46.48
C ASN A 13 -4.32 18.29 47.08
N PRO A 14 -5.64 18.18 46.85
CA PRO A 14 -6.60 19.10 47.45
C PRO A 14 -6.67 18.92 48.98
N THR A 15 -6.72 20.03 49.73
CA THR A 15 -6.85 19.98 51.21
C THR A 15 -8.31 19.89 51.67
N SER A 16 -9.25 20.27 50.81
CA SER A 16 -10.70 20.31 51.07
C SER A 16 -11.47 20.15 49.75
N THR A 17 -12.81 20.04 49.84
CA THR A 17 -13.71 20.04 48.67
C THR A 17 -14.77 21.13 48.81
N VAL A 18 -15.28 21.62 47.67
CA VAL A 18 -16.45 22.49 47.59
C VAL A 18 -17.58 21.68 46.97
N SER A 19 -18.66 21.45 47.72
CA SER A 19 -19.85 20.78 47.19
C SER A 19 -20.90 21.80 46.75
N ILE A 20 -21.47 21.60 45.55
CA ILE A 20 -22.59 22.38 45.02
C ILE A 20 -23.93 21.61 45.07
N GLY A 21 -23.96 20.44 45.71
CA GLY A 21 -25.14 19.57 45.76
C GLY A 21 -24.92 18.28 46.54
N ALA A 22 -25.74 17.29 46.22
CA ALA A 22 -25.64 15.91 46.70
C ALA A 22 -26.01 14.95 45.56
N PRO A 23 -25.66 13.65 45.62
CA PRO A 23 -26.04 12.68 44.60
C PRO A 23 -27.54 12.72 44.28
N GLY A 24 -27.91 12.91 43.02
CA GLY A 24 -29.28 13.06 42.53
C GLY A 24 -29.91 14.45 42.73
N ALA A 25 -29.17 15.39 43.30
CA ALA A 25 -29.55 16.79 43.50
C ALA A 25 -28.37 17.74 43.16
N GLU A 26 -27.68 17.45 42.06
CA GLU A 26 -26.58 18.24 41.54
C GLU A 26 -27.07 19.59 41.00
N ARG A 27 -26.19 20.59 41.02
CA ARG A 27 -26.42 21.89 40.39
C ARG A 27 -25.47 22.07 39.23
N THR A 28 -25.91 22.80 38.21
CA THR A 28 -24.99 23.32 37.19
C THR A 28 -24.25 24.53 37.74
N ILE A 29 -23.02 24.75 37.27
CA ILE A 29 -22.30 26.02 37.43
C ILE A 29 -22.40 26.76 36.09
N THR A 30 -23.06 27.90 36.08
CA THR A 30 -23.30 28.70 34.87
C THR A 30 -22.42 29.95 34.84
N ASN A 31 -22.31 30.57 33.67
CA ASN A 31 -21.46 31.76 33.43
C ASN A 31 -19.97 31.52 33.70
N VAL A 32 -19.50 30.28 33.54
CA VAL A 32 -18.07 29.94 33.63
C VAL A 32 -17.37 30.40 32.34
N ALA A 33 -16.50 31.41 32.45
CA ALA A 33 -15.62 31.81 31.37
C ALA A 33 -14.67 30.64 30.99
N ALA A 34 -14.15 30.63 29.76
CA ALA A 34 -13.26 29.56 29.30
C ALA A 34 -11.97 29.53 30.15
N GLY A 35 -11.65 28.36 30.72
CA GLY A 35 -10.45 28.17 31.52
C GLY A 35 -9.18 28.05 30.67
N ARG A 36 -8.00 28.24 31.26
CA ARG A 36 -6.74 28.00 30.55
C ARG A 36 -6.57 26.51 30.25
N ILE A 37 -6.17 26.16 29.02
CA ILE A 37 -5.84 24.78 28.61
C ILE A 37 -4.31 24.66 28.55
N SER A 38 -3.71 24.13 29.62
CA SER A 38 -2.27 23.85 29.69
C SER A 38 -1.98 22.77 30.72
N SER A 39 -0.78 22.18 30.66
CA SER A 39 -0.31 21.19 31.66
C SER A 39 -0.14 21.75 33.07
N THR A 40 -0.28 23.07 33.27
CA THR A 40 -0.15 23.72 34.58
C THR A 40 -1.48 24.26 35.13
N SER A 41 -2.57 24.15 34.37
CA SER A 41 -3.86 24.77 34.71
C SER A 41 -4.60 24.04 35.83
N THR A 42 -5.25 24.81 36.70
CA THR A 42 -6.24 24.34 37.69
C THR A 42 -7.59 25.05 37.50
N ASP A 43 -7.82 25.65 36.33
CA ASP A 43 -9.05 26.37 36.01
C ASP A 43 -10.18 25.38 35.66
N ALA A 44 -11.43 25.77 35.96
CA ALA A 44 -12.59 25.03 35.46
C ALA A 44 -12.72 25.17 33.94
N ILE A 45 -13.15 24.09 33.28
CA ILE A 45 -13.43 24.04 31.84
C ILE A 45 -14.94 24.20 31.62
N ASN A 46 -15.34 24.99 30.63
CA ASN A 46 -16.75 25.16 30.29
C ASN A 46 -17.16 24.31 29.06
N GLY A 47 -18.46 24.31 28.75
CA GLY A 47 -19.00 23.49 27.66
C GLY A 47 -18.47 23.84 26.26
N SER A 48 -18.08 25.09 25.98
CA SER A 48 -17.59 25.46 24.64
C SER A 48 -16.21 24.88 24.34
N GLN A 49 -15.36 24.72 25.35
CA GLN A 49 -14.04 24.10 25.21
C GLN A 49 -14.15 22.60 24.93
N LEU A 50 -15.05 21.91 25.63
CA LEU A 50 -15.34 20.49 25.36
C LEU A 50 -15.98 20.33 23.97
N ALA A 51 -16.90 21.21 23.59
CA ALA A 51 -17.52 21.20 22.27
C ALA A 51 -16.48 21.37 21.14
N ALA A 52 -15.52 22.28 21.29
CA ALA A 52 -14.44 22.47 20.32
C ALA A 52 -13.57 21.20 20.18
N THR A 53 -13.29 20.52 21.29
CA THR A 53 -12.56 19.24 21.27
C THR A 53 -13.37 18.16 20.54
N ASN A 54 -14.67 18.05 20.83
CA ASN A 54 -15.55 17.08 20.16
C ASN A 54 -15.63 17.33 18.66
N GLN A 55 -15.74 18.59 18.23
CA GLN A 55 -15.70 18.94 16.80
C GLN A 55 -14.40 18.51 16.12
N ALA A 56 -13.26 18.65 16.79
CA ALA A 56 -11.98 18.18 16.27
C ALA A 56 -11.94 16.63 16.16
N VAL A 57 -12.51 15.92 17.13
CA VAL A 57 -12.65 14.46 17.10
C VAL A 57 -13.56 14.01 15.95
N ASP A 58 -14.69 14.67 15.73
CA ASP A 58 -15.59 14.38 14.61
C ASP A 58 -14.90 14.60 13.25
N ALA A 59 -14.08 15.65 13.13
CA ALA A 59 -13.27 15.90 11.92
C ALA A 59 -12.23 14.79 11.68
N ILE A 60 -11.64 14.24 12.75
CA ILE A 60 -10.76 13.06 12.65
C ILE A 60 -11.55 11.85 12.15
N GLY A 61 -12.75 11.61 12.69
CA GLY A 61 -13.64 10.53 12.24
C GLY A 61 -13.98 10.63 10.75
N THR A 62 -14.26 11.85 10.27
CA THR A 62 -14.49 12.13 8.85
C THR A 62 -13.27 11.80 8.00
N THR A 63 -12.08 12.26 8.43
CA THR A 63 -10.82 11.97 7.74
C THR A 63 -10.56 10.47 7.65
N LEU A 64 -10.80 9.73 8.74
CA LEU A 64 -10.65 8.28 8.77
C LEU A 64 -11.61 7.59 7.80
N SER A 65 -12.86 8.06 7.70
CA SER A 65 -13.81 7.55 6.72
C SER A 65 -13.31 7.76 5.29
N THR A 66 -12.79 8.95 4.96
CA THR A 66 -12.22 9.24 3.64
C THR A 66 -11.02 8.33 3.32
N ILE A 67 -10.13 8.11 4.28
CA ILE A 67 -9.01 7.17 4.14
C ILE A 67 -9.52 5.75 3.87
N GLY A 68 -10.52 5.28 4.64
CA GLY A 68 -11.12 3.96 4.45
C GLY A 68 -11.71 3.76 3.04
N SER A 69 -12.39 4.78 2.51
CA SER A 69 -12.87 4.77 1.11
C SER A 69 -11.71 4.74 0.11
N GLY A 70 -10.64 5.53 0.34
CA GLY A 70 -9.45 5.53 -0.50
C GLY A 70 -8.75 4.16 -0.57
N VAL A 71 -8.61 3.48 0.57
CA VAL A 71 -8.05 2.13 0.66
C VAL A 71 -8.92 1.12 -0.10
N THR A 72 -10.24 1.21 0.04
CA THR A 72 -11.18 0.34 -0.69
C THR A 72 -11.05 0.54 -2.20
N ASN A 73 -10.95 1.79 -2.67
CA ASN A 73 -10.76 2.10 -4.08
C ASN A 73 -9.42 1.58 -4.60
N LEU A 74 -8.33 1.72 -3.83
CA LEU A 74 -7.04 1.14 -4.19
C LEU A 74 -7.12 -0.38 -4.31
N GLY A 75 -7.79 -1.06 -3.36
CA GLY A 75 -8.03 -2.50 -3.42
C GLY A 75 -8.79 -2.91 -4.68
N ASN A 76 -9.80 -2.15 -5.08
CA ASN A 76 -10.54 -2.38 -6.33
C ASN A 76 -9.65 -2.16 -7.57
N THR A 77 -8.85 -1.11 -7.61
CA THR A 77 -7.89 -0.86 -8.71
C THR A 77 -6.87 -1.99 -8.81
N ILE A 78 -6.31 -2.44 -7.69
CA ILE A 78 -5.38 -3.58 -7.65
C ILE A 78 -6.07 -4.84 -8.19
N ASN A 79 -7.29 -5.15 -7.74
CA ASN A 79 -8.05 -6.29 -8.26
C ASN A 79 -8.35 -6.15 -9.76
N ASN A 80 -8.61 -4.95 -10.27
CA ASN A 80 -8.79 -4.73 -11.72
C ASN A 80 -7.50 -5.00 -12.50
N ILE A 81 -6.34 -4.59 -11.98
CA ILE A 81 -5.03 -4.80 -12.61
C ILE A 81 -4.56 -6.25 -12.50
N ALA A 82 -4.56 -6.83 -11.29
CA ALA A 82 -4.02 -8.16 -11.00
C ALA A 82 -5.00 -9.31 -11.30
N GLY A 83 -6.31 -9.03 -11.26
CA GLY A 83 -7.34 -10.07 -11.23
C GLY A 83 -7.54 -10.62 -9.82
N ASP A 84 -8.04 -11.85 -9.72
CA ASP A 84 -8.11 -12.56 -8.44
C ASP A 84 -6.69 -12.89 -7.95
N THR A 85 -6.40 -12.45 -6.72
CA THR A 85 -5.10 -12.56 -6.03
C THR A 85 -5.19 -13.46 -4.80
N SER A 86 -6.29 -14.18 -4.60
CA SER A 86 -6.39 -15.19 -3.55
C SER A 86 -5.32 -16.26 -3.73
N THR A 87 -4.86 -16.85 -2.63
CA THR A 87 -3.83 -17.90 -2.64
C THR A 87 -4.26 -19.07 -3.53
N ALA A 88 -5.49 -19.56 -3.37
CA ALA A 88 -6.03 -20.64 -4.19
C ALA A 88 -6.02 -20.32 -5.71
N TYR A 89 -6.35 -19.08 -6.09
CA TYR A 89 -6.37 -18.69 -7.51
C TYR A 89 -4.96 -18.52 -8.08
N THR A 90 -4.04 -17.92 -7.31
CA THR A 90 -2.65 -17.72 -7.73
C THR A 90 -1.83 -19.01 -7.74
N ASP A 91 -2.12 -19.96 -6.85
CA ASP A 91 -1.52 -21.31 -6.91
C ASP A 91 -1.94 -22.07 -8.18
N ALA A 92 -3.23 -21.98 -8.55
CA ALA A 92 -3.74 -22.69 -9.72
C ALA A 92 -3.40 -21.99 -11.06
N ASN A 93 -3.36 -20.66 -11.08
CA ASN A 93 -3.31 -19.87 -12.32
C ASN A 93 -2.08 -18.94 -12.43
N GLY A 94 -1.19 -18.97 -11.44
CA GLY A 94 -0.02 -18.11 -11.36
C GLY A 94 -0.29 -16.69 -10.89
N VAL A 95 0.80 -15.97 -10.64
CA VAL A 95 0.80 -14.55 -10.29
C VAL A 95 0.99 -13.68 -11.53
N GLY A 96 0.65 -12.40 -11.42
CA GLY A 96 0.89 -11.41 -12.47
C GLY A 96 -0.24 -10.41 -12.57
N ILE A 97 -0.43 -9.87 -13.77
CA ILE A 97 -1.57 -9.02 -14.10
C ILE A 97 -2.70 -9.85 -14.71
N ARG A 98 -3.92 -9.30 -14.75
CA ARG A 98 -5.14 -9.99 -15.20
C ARG A 98 -4.97 -10.75 -16.52
N TYR A 99 -4.19 -10.21 -17.45
CA TYR A 99 -4.01 -10.74 -18.80
C TYR A 99 -2.63 -11.38 -19.06
N ALA A 100 -1.67 -11.24 -18.14
CA ALA A 100 -0.34 -11.83 -18.27
C ALA A 100 0.08 -12.39 -16.92
N ARG A 101 0.15 -13.72 -16.86
CA ARG A 101 0.40 -14.48 -15.63
C ARG A 101 1.48 -15.52 -15.87
N THR A 102 2.26 -15.78 -14.83
CA THR A 102 3.17 -16.92 -14.81
C THR A 102 2.83 -17.80 -13.61
N ASN A 103 2.52 -19.07 -13.90
CA ASN A 103 2.41 -20.05 -12.83
C ASN A 103 3.82 -20.50 -12.42
N GLU A 104 4.23 -20.02 -11.25
CA GLU A 104 5.50 -20.33 -10.60
C GLU A 104 5.30 -21.13 -9.31
N ALA A 105 4.14 -21.79 -9.16
CA ALA A 105 3.86 -22.64 -8.02
C ALA A 105 4.94 -23.73 -7.88
N GLY A 106 5.56 -23.80 -6.70
CA GLY A 106 6.66 -24.74 -6.43
C GLY A 106 8.02 -24.33 -6.99
N LEU A 107 8.13 -23.15 -7.62
CA LEU A 107 9.40 -22.56 -8.02
C LEU A 107 9.85 -21.50 -7.00
N ALA A 108 11.15 -21.21 -6.96
CA ALA A 108 11.64 -20.06 -6.21
C ALA A 108 11.19 -18.77 -6.90
N GLN A 109 10.85 -17.74 -6.13
CA GLN A 109 10.47 -16.45 -6.70
C GLN A 109 11.61 -15.88 -7.55
N THR A 110 11.30 -15.50 -8.79
CA THR A 110 12.23 -14.85 -9.72
C THR A 110 11.46 -13.96 -10.67
N ASP A 111 12.13 -12.95 -11.21
CA ASP A 111 11.54 -12.01 -12.16
C ASP A 111 11.79 -12.43 -13.62
N SER A 112 11.28 -11.62 -14.55
CA SER A 112 11.80 -11.53 -15.92
C SER A 112 12.90 -10.45 -16.01
N PHE A 113 13.83 -10.60 -16.96
CA PHE A 113 15.03 -9.79 -17.07
C PHE A 113 15.16 -9.17 -18.47
N ALA A 114 14.57 -7.99 -18.68
CA ALA A 114 14.75 -7.17 -19.88
C ALA A 114 16.00 -6.28 -19.75
N GLN A 115 17.17 -6.81 -20.09
CA GLN A 115 18.48 -6.18 -19.85
C GLN A 115 19.02 -5.41 -21.07
N GLY A 116 18.62 -5.78 -22.29
CA GLY A 116 18.97 -5.01 -23.48
C GLY A 116 18.22 -3.68 -23.53
N VAL A 117 18.83 -2.63 -24.08
CA VAL A 117 18.18 -1.32 -24.23
C VAL A 117 16.91 -1.49 -25.08
N GLY A 118 15.74 -1.11 -24.56
CA GLY A 118 14.45 -1.25 -25.25
C GLY A 118 13.94 -2.69 -25.38
N SER A 119 14.57 -3.65 -24.71
CA SER A 119 14.13 -5.05 -24.71
C SER A 119 12.84 -5.27 -23.90
N THR A 120 12.20 -6.41 -24.11
CA THR A 120 11.01 -6.85 -23.38
C THR A 120 11.20 -8.30 -22.92
N ALA A 121 10.94 -8.57 -21.64
CA ALA A 121 10.98 -9.90 -21.07
C ALA A 121 9.70 -10.18 -20.28
N VAL A 122 8.99 -11.27 -20.63
CA VAL A 122 7.70 -11.64 -20.03
C VAL A 122 7.69 -13.14 -19.74
N GLY A 123 7.54 -13.51 -18.46
CA GLY A 123 7.54 -14.90 -18.00
C GLY A 123 8.63 -15.17 -16.97
N TYR A 124 8.47 -16.23 -16.18
CA TYR A 124 9.41 -16.68 -15.16
C TYR A 124 10.81 -16.86 -15.76
N GLN A 125 11.80 -16.12 -15.27
CA GLN A 125 13.20 -16.20 -15.70
C GLN A 125 13.43 -15.91 -17.21
N ALA A 126 12.44 -15.34 -17.90
CA ALA A 126 12.62 -14.86 -19.28
C ALA A 126 13.71 -13.78 -19.32
N THR A 127 14.68 -13.89 -20.23
CA THR A 127 15.87 -13.04 -20.26
C THR A 127 16.11 -12.46 -21.66
N ALA A 128 15.90 -11.16 -21.84
CA ALA A 128 16.21 -10.46 -23.09
C ALA A 128 17.44 -9.57 -22.90
N THR A 129 18.61 -9.98 -23.41
CA THR A 129 19.88 -9.23 -23.31
C THR A 129 20.23 -8.47 -24.59
N GLY A 130 19.69 -8.87 -25.74
CA GLY A 130 19.84 -8.12 -26.99
C GLY A 130 19.07 -6.80 -26.97
N VAL A 131 19.63 -5.74 -27.58
CA VAL A 131 18.96 -4.44 -27.74
C VAL A 131 17.65 -4.63 -28.50
N SER A 132 16.54 -4.06 -28.03
CA SER A 132 15.21 -4.20 -28.62
C SER A 132 14.72 -5.65 -28.79
N GLY A 133 15.32 -6.61 -28.06
CA GLY A 133 14.93 -8.02 -28.13
C GLY A 133 13.66 -8.34 -27.33
N LEU A 134 12.99 -9.43 -27.67
CA LEU A 134 11.81 -9.96 -26.97
C LEU A 134 12.07 -11.37 -26.46
N ALA A 135 11.98 -11.59 -25.15
CA ALA A 135 11.92 -12.92 -24.53
C ALA A 135 10.54 -13.13 -23.90
N LEU A 136 9.73 -14.03 -24.46
CA LEU A 136 8.35 -14.29 -24.02
C LEU A 136 8.15 -15.78 -23.72
N GLY A 137 8.08 -16.14 -22.44
CA GLY A 137 7.91 -17.51 -21.95
C GLY A 137 8.93 -17.90 -20.87
N ARG A 138 8.60 -18.91 -20.07
CA ARG A 138 9.47 -19.40 -18.98
C ARG A 138 10.85 -19.82 -19.50
N ASP A 139 11.92 -19.29 -18.92
CA ASP A 139 13.32 -19.55 -19.31
C ASP A 139 13.65 -19.21 -20.78
N SER A 140 12.86 -18.36 -21.44
CA SER A 140 13.20 -17.88 -22.79
C SER A 140 14.40 -16.93 -22.76
N ALA A 141 15.28 -16.97 -23.77
CA ALA A 141 16.48 -16.15 -23.83
C ALA A 141 16.67 -15.50 -25.21
N ALA A 142 16.64 -14.16 -25.29
CA ALA A 142 16.89 -13.40 -26.52
C ALA A 142 18.15 -12.55 -26.37
N SER A 143 19.29 -12.99 -26.92
CA SER A 143 20.61 -12.36 -26.73
C SER A 143 21.15 -11.64 -27.95
N ILE A 144 20.39 -11.61 -29.05
CA ILE A 144 20.76 -10.91 -30.28
C ILE A 144 19.92 -9.63 -30.42
N ASP A 145 20.52 -8.55 -30.91
CA ASP A 145 19.82 -7.29 -31.14
C ASP A 145 18.63 -7.47 -32.09
N GLY A 146 17.46 -6.96 -31.70
CA GLY A 146 16.19 -7.07 -32.41
C GLY A 146 15.58 -8.47 -32.47
N SER A 147 16.15 -9.44 -31.74
CA SER A 147 15.73 -10.84 -31.82
C SER A 147 14.49 -11.16 -30.99
N VAL A 148 13.84 -12.27 -31.31
CA VAL A 148 12.65 -12.76 -30.61
C VAL A 148 12.87 -14.20 -30.19
N ALA A 149 12.78 -14.47 -28.89
CA ALA A 149 12.67 -15.79 -28.30
C ALA A 149 11.24 -15.96 -27.74
N LEU A 150 10.45 -16.82 -28.38
CA LEU A 150 9.04 -17.02 -28.05
C LEU A 150 8.78 -18.48 -27.66
N GLY A 151 8.20 -18.70 -26.48
CA GLY A 151 7.95 -20.02 -25.92
C GLY A 151 8.92 -20.37 -24.78
N SER A 152 8.56 -21.38 -24.00
CA SER A 152 9.39 -21.79 -22.86
C SER A 152 10.70 -22.43 -23.31
N GLY A 153 11.83 -21.97 -22.75
CA GLY A 153 13.18 -22.45 -23.10
C GLY A 153 13.65 -22.04 -24.49
N SER A 154 12.88 -21.24 -25.23
CA SER A 154 13.28 -20.75 -26.55
C SER A 154 14.51 -19.86 -26.44
N VAL A 155 15.50 -20.06 -27.32
CA VAL A 155 16.73 -19.28 -27.33
C VAL A 155 16.91 -18.63 -28.71
N SER A 156 17.16 -17.32 -28.72
CA SER A 156 17.59 -16.54 -29.87
C SER A 156 18.98 -15.97 -29.60
N ASP A 157 20.00 -16.75 -29.93
CA ASP A 157 21.42 -16.48 -29.63
C ASP A 157 22.31 -16.43 -30.87
N ARG A 158 21.71 -16.50 -32.06
CA ARG A 158 22.41 -16.50 -33.33
C ARG A 158 22.11 -15.26 -34.14
N ALA A 159 23.16 -14.55 -34.55
CA ALA A 159 23.03 -13.42 -35.45
C ALA A 159 22.26 -13.81 -36.73
N ILE A 160 21.39 -12.91 -37.21
CA ILE A 160 20.74 -13.07 -38.53
C ILE A 160 21.87 -13.13 -39.57
N ALA A 161 21.93 -14.22 -40.35
CA ALA A 161 22.94 -14.34 -41.39
C ALA A 161 22.86 -13.13 -42.34
N PRO A 162 23.99 -12.53 -42.77
CA PRO A 162 23.96 -11.48 -43.78
C PRO A 162 23.24 -12.00 -45.02
N ALA A 163 22.43 -11.14 -45.65
CA ALA A 163 21.48 -11.46 -46.73
C ALA A 163 22.09 -12.07 -48.02
N SER A 164 23.38 -12.41 -48.02
CA SER A 164 24.09 -13.07 -49.11
C SER A 164 24.93 -14.24 -48.58
N GLY A 165 24.41 -15.45 -48.74
CA GLY A 165 25.20 -16.67 -48.79
C GLY A 165 25.00 -17.27 -50.18
N GLN A 166 26.09 -17.43 -50.95
CA GLN A 166 26.01 -18.11 -52.23
C GLN A 166 25.97 -19.62 -51.97
N ILE A 167 24.98 -20.32 -52.53
CA ILE A 167 25.08 -21.77 -52.68
C ILE A 167 26.06 -22.00 -53.83
N ALA A 168 27.24 -22.53 -53.51
CA ALA A 168 28.17 -22.98 -54.54
C ALA A 168 27.49 -24.07 -55.38
N ALA A 169 27.47 -23.85 -56.69
CA ALA A 169 26.91 -24.76 -57.69
C ALA A 169 27.68 -26.09 -57.74
#